data_AF-A0A9D8ZEJ4-F1
#
_entry.id   AF-A0A9D8ZEJ4-F1
#
_cell.length_a   1.000
_cell.length_b   1.000
_cell.length_c   1.000
_cell.angle_alpha   90.00
_cell.angle_beta   90.00
_cell.angle_gamma   90.00
#
_symmetry.space_group_name_H-M   'P 1'
#
loop_
_entity.id
_entity.type
_entity.pdbx_description
1 polymer ?
#
loop_
_entity_poly.entity_id
_entity_poly.type
_entity_poly.pdbx_seq_one_letter_code
_entity_poly.pdbx_strand_id
1 'polypeptide(L)'
;MTKEERIAMIKVSWELHNQIETAYLEHPAQKNDEAWLEKQRLLLADMALHLLQTSVNPEEIKLDRLRDNLHAILTISDQFLPDTDLKRATANLYKIK
;
A
#
# COMPACT_ATOMS: atom_id res chain seq x y z
N MET A 1 -21.93 1.25 5.88
CA MET A 1 -21.07 2.34 6.37
C MET A 1 -21.65 3.67 5.94
N THR A 2 -21.87 4.58 6.88
CA THR A 2 -22.28 5.96 6.61
C THR A 2 -21.11 6.78 6.06
N LYS A 3 -21.39 8.01 5.60
CA LYS A 3 -20.34 8.94 5.16
C LYS A 3 -19.44 9.34 6.32
N GLU A 4 -20.03 9.53 7.50
CA GLU A 4 -19.35 9.92 8.73
C GLU A 4 -18.38 8.83 9.20
N GLU A 5 -18.82 7.56 9.16
CA GLU A 5 -17.96 6.41 9.47
C GLU A 5 -16.77 6.32 8.50
N ARG A 6 -16.98 6.53 7.20
CA ARG A 6 -15.92 6.56 6.18
C ARG A 6 -14.90 7.68 6.45
N ILE A 7 -15.38 8.88 6.76
CA ILE A 7 -14.52 10.04 7.06
C ILE A 7 -13.70 9.79 8.33
N ALA A 8 -14.32 9.21 9.37
CA ALA A 8 -13.63 8.87 10.61
C ALA A 8 -12.52 7.84 10.36
N MET A 9 -12.78 6.80 9.55
CA MET A 9 -11.75 5.82 9.16
C MET A 9 -10.60 6.46 8.40
N ILE A 10 -10.87 7.35 7.44
CA ILE A 10 -9.82 8.07 6.70
C ILE A 10 -8.97 8.91 7.64
N LYS A 11 -9.58 9.61 8.59
CA LYS A 11 -8.84 10.40 9.59
C LYS A 11 -7.88 9.53 10.39
N VAL A 12 -8.35 8.42 10.95
CA VAL A 12 -7.48 7.48 11.70
C VAL A 12 -6.38 6.91 10.81
N SER A 13 -6.68 6.61 9.54
CA SER A 13 -5.68 6.08 8.61
C SER A 13 -4.51 7.04 8.36
N TRP A 14 -4.73 8.36 8.42
CA TRP A 14 -3.66 9.35 8.31
C TRP A 14 -2.74 9.36 9.53
N GLU A 15 -3.30 9.17 10.73
CA GLU A 15 -2.52 9.06 11.96
C GLU A 15 -1.65 7.79 11.97
N LEU A 16 -2.18 6.69 11.42
CA LEU A 16 -1.43 5.44 11.25
C LEU A 16 -0.35 5.56 10.16
N HIS A 17 -0.68 6.19 9.03
CA HIS A 17 0.25 6.45 7.91
C HIS A 17 1.50 7.17 8.42
N ASN A 18 1.34 8.27 9.15
CA ASN A 18 2.46 9.05 9.68
C ASN A 18 3.39 8.21 10.59
N GLN A 19 2.81 7.33 11.43
CA GLN A 19 3.59 6.46 12.31
C GLN A 19 4.40 5.42 11.53
N ILE A 20 3.78 4.81 10.53
CA ILE A 20 4.43 3.79 9.68
C ILE A 20 5.49 4.43 8.80
N GLU A 21 5.21 5.58 8.19
CA GLU A 21 6.16 6.32 7.36
C GLU A 21 7.40 6.72 8.18
N THR A 22 7.21 7.25 9.38
CA THR A 22 8.31 7.58 10.29
C THR A 22 9.16 6.35 10.60
N ALA A 23 8.52 5.24 10.99
CA ALA A 23 9.22 3.98 11.26
C ALA A 23 9.97 3.45 10.02
N TYR A 24 9.40 3.57 8.83
CA TYR A 24 10.04 3.14 7.58
C TYR A 24 11.28 3.99 7.24
N LEU A 25 11.18 5.31 7.41
CA LEU A 25 12.28 6.24 7.16
C LEU A 25 13.43 6.06 8.16
N GLU A 26 13.10 5.80 9.42
CA GLU A 26 14.08 5.55 10.50
C GLU A 26 14.69 4.14 10.43
N HIS A 27 14.07 3.21 9.71
CA HIS A 27 14.57 1.84 9.61
C HIS A 27 15.92 1.79 8.87
N PRO A 28 17.01 1.31 9.50
CA PRO A 28 18.37 1.45 8.96
C PRO A 28 18.66 0.54 7.77
N ALA A 29 17.90 -0.55 7.62
CA ALA A 29 18.14 -1.54 6.58
C ALA A 29 18.13 -0.96 5.16
N GLN A 30 19.07 -1.47 4.37
CA GLN A 30 19.25 -1.25 2.94
C GLN A 30 18.91 -2.53 2.18
N LYS A 31 18.84 -2.39 0.85
CA LYS A 31 18.57 -3.51 -0.03
C LYS A 31 19.69 -4.56 0.11
N ASN A 32 19.29 -5.82 0.24
CA ASN A 32 20.14 -7.00 0.51
C ASN A 32 20.56 -7.21 1.98
N ASP A 33 20.19 -6.32 2.90
CA ASP A 33 20.35 -6.59 4.33
C ASP A 33 19.38 -7.69 4.77
N GLU A 34 19.75 -8.46 5.80
CA GLU A 34 18.86 -9.47 6.39
C GLU A 34 17.53 -8.85 6.88
N ALA A 35 17.60 -7.62 7.39
CA ALA A 35 16.44 -6.87 7.86
C ALA A 35 15.67 -6.12 6.74
N TRP A 36 16.03 -6.30 5.46
CA TRP A 36 15.35 -5.65 4.34
C TRP A 36 13.86 -5.97 4.29
N LEU A 37 13.50 -7.25 4.49
CA LEU A 37 12.10 -7.66 4.45
C LEU A 37 11.29 -7.02 5.58
N GLU A 38 11.88 -6.76 6.74
CA GLU A 38 11.19 -6.04 7.82
C GLU A 38 10.87 -4.60 7.42
N LYS A 39 11.83 -3.90 6.80
CA LYS A 39 11.60 -2.58 6.22
C LYS A 39 10.50 -2.60 5.15
N GLN A 40 10.45 -3.64 4.32
CA GLN A 40 9.40 -3.80 3.31
C GLN A 40 8.02 -4.10 3.92
N ARG A 41 7.94 -4.69 5.13
CA ARG A 41 6.66 -4.87 5.83
C ARG A 41 6.04 -3.54 6.24
N LEU A 42 6.86 -2.58 6.66
CA LEU A 42 6.39 -1.22 6.96
C LEU A 42 5.86 -0.55 5.69
N LEU A 43 6.58 -0.66 4.58
CA LEU A 43 6.12 -0.13 3.30
C LEU A 43 4.82 -0.80 2.80
N LEU A 44 4.69 -2.12 3.00
CA LEU A 44 3.46 -2.83 2.66
C LEU A 44 2.26 -2.34 3.49
N ALA A 45 2.47 -2.14 4.80
CA ALA A 45 1.44 -1.64 5.69
C ALA A 45 1.01 -0.21 5.31
N ASP A 46 1.96 0.63 4.93
CA ASP A 46 1.70 1.99 4.45
C ASP A 46 0.86 2.00 3.17
N MET A 47 1.26 1.19 2.17
CA MET A 47 0.49 1.07 0.93
C MET A 47 -0.91 0.49 1.14
N ALA A 48 -1.09 -0.38 2.15
CA ALA A 48 -2.42 -0.86 2.52
C ALA A 48 -3.31 0.25 3.10
N LEU A 49 -2.75 1.23 3.83
CA LEU A 49 -3.49 2.41 4.29
C LEU A 49 -3.89 3.32 3.12
N HIS A 50 -3.01 3.52 2.14
CA HIS A 50 -3.38 4.24 0.91
C HIS A 50 -4.50 3.56 0.13
N LEU A 51 -4.48 2.22 0.05
CA LEU A 51 -5.58 1.45 -0.54
C LEU A 51 -6.87 1.62 0.25
N LEU A 52 -6.81 1.56 1.58
CA LEU A 52 -7.96 1.79 2.46
C LEU A 52 -8.56 3.18 2.18
N GLN A 53 -7.75 4.23 2.26
CA GLN A 53 -8.15 5.62 1.99
C GLN A 53 -8.85 5.77 0.64
N THR A 54 -8.28 5.16 -0.41
CA THR A 54 -8.83 5.20 -1.77
C THR A 54 -10.16 4.46 -1.87
N SER A 55 -10.28 3.30 -1.23
CA SER A 55 -11.44 2.41 -1.35
C SER A 55 -12.64 2.85 -0.51
N VAL A 56 -12.38 3.45 0.66
CA VAL A 56 -13.44 3.90 1.58
C VAL A 56 -13.85 5.35 1.38
N ASN A 57 -13.15 6.10 0.52
CA ASN A 57 -13.50 7.48 0.17
C ASN A 57 -15.00 7.58 -0.18
N PRO A 58 -15.75 8.53 0.41
CA PRO A 58 -17.16 8.71 0.08
C PRO A 58 -17.40 9.30 -1.31
N GLU A 59 -16.38 9.84 -1.97
CA GLU A 59 -16.43 10.32 -3.35
C GLU A 59 -16.28 9.17 -4.36
N GLU A 60 -16.39 9.49 -5.65
CA GLU A 60 -16.13 8.55 -6.72
C GLU A 60 -14.69 8.01 -6.65
N ILE A 61 -14.55 6.70 -6.88
CA ILE A 61 -13.25 6.05 -6.80
C ILE A 61 -12.34 6.50 -7.96
N LYS A 62 -11.17 7.01 -7.59
CA LYS A 62 -10.11 7.37 -8.54
C LYS A 62 -9.40 6.11 -9.02
N LEU A 63 -9.83 5.59 -10.18
CA LEU A 63 -9.36 4.30 -10.72
C LEU A 63 -7.84 4.27 -10.97
N ASP A 64 -7.25 5.40 -11.34
CA ASP A 64 -5.80 5.59 -11.43
C ASP A 64 -5.11 5.36 -10.09
N ARG A 65 -5.63 5.95 -9.00
CA ARG A 65 -5.11 5.74 -7.64
C ARG A 65 -5.29 4.31 -7.17
N LEU A 66 -6.46 3.72 -7.41
CA LEU A 66 -6.70 2.31 -7.08
C LEU A 66 -5.67 1.40 -7.77
N ARG A 67 -5.48 1.60 -9.08
CA ARG A 67 -4.50 0.87 -9.88
C ARG A 67 -3.09 1.00 -9.31
N ASP A 68 -2.66 2.22 -9.00
CA ASP A 68 -1.31 2.49 -8.52
C ASP A 68 -1.07 1.86 -7.12
N ASN A 69 -2.08 1.92 -6.23
CA ASN A 69 -2.03 1.25 -4.93
C ASN A 69 -1.88 -0.27 -5.08
N LEU A 70 -2.69 -0.88 -5.95
CA LEU A 70 -2.63 -2.32 -6.21
C LEU A 70 -1.30 -2.74 -6.82
N HIS A 71 -0.79 -1.96 -7.78
CA HIS A 71 0.54 -2.21 -8.37
C HIS A 71 1.63 -2.19 -7.30
N ALA A 72 1.63 -1.20 -6.41
CA ALA A 72 2.60 -1.10 -5.33
C ALA A 72 2.50 -2.27 -4.34
N ILE A 73 1.30 -2.58 -3.84
CA ILE A 73 1.06 -3.69 -2.91
C ILE A 73 1.53 -5.02 -3.50
N LEU A 74 1.16 -5.32 -4.75
CA LEU A 74 1.56 -6.56 -5.42
C LEU A 74 3.07 -6.62 -5.64
N THR A 75 3.70 -5.50 -6.01
CA THR A 75 5.16 -5.43 -6.19
C THR A 75 5.91 -5.65 -4.88
N ILE A 76 5.41 -5.12 -3.76
CA ILE A 76 6.02 -5.31 -2.44
C ILE A 76 5.78 -6.74 -1.96
N SER A 77 4.56 -7.25 -2.12
CA SER A 77 4.13 -8.59 -1.69
C SER A 77 4.91 -9.70 -2.40
N ASP A 78 5.32 -9.48 -3.64
CA ASP A 78 6.16 -10.40 -4.43
C ASP A 78 7.47 -10.78 -3.71
N GLN A 79 8.02 -9.86 -2.90
CA GLN A 79 9.23 -10.12 -2.10
C GLN A 79 8.98 -11.13 -0.96
N PHE A 80 7.73 -11.27 -0.51
CA PHE A 80 7.32 -12.20 0.54
C PHE A 80 6.74 -13.51 -0.01
N LEU A 81 6.24 -13.48 -1.25
CA LEU A 81 5.58 -14.59 -1.92
C LEU A 81 6.24 -14.87 -3.29
N PRO A 82 7.55 -15.24 -3.32
CA PRO A 82 8.35 -15.25 -4.55
C PRO A 82 7.84 -16.24 -5.62
N ASP A 83 7.10 -17.28 -5.22
CA ASP A 83 6.60 -18.31 -6.14
C ASP A 83 5.28 -17.92 -6.85
N THR A 84 4.74 -16.73 -6.56
CA THR A 84 3.41 -16.31 -7.06
C THR A 84 3.45 -15.32 -8.23
N ASP A 85 4.64 -14.80 -8.59
CA ASP A 85 4.86 -13.90 -9.73
C ASP A 85 3.90 -12.67 -9.71
N LEU A 86 3.61 -12.14 -8.51
CA LEU A 86 2.65 -11.04 -8.28
C LEU A 86 3.10 -9.77 -8.99
N LYS A 87 4.41 -9.51 -9.01
CA LYS A 87 4.96 -8.34 -9.70
C LYS A 87 4.67 -8.41 -11.20
N ARG A 88 4.74 -9.59 -11.82
CA ARG A 88 4.38 -9.72 -13.24
C ARG A 88 2.89 -9.61 -13.48
N ALA A 89 2.07 -10.08 -12.53
CA ALA A 89 0.62 -9.93 -12.61
C ALA A 89 0.17 -8.46 -12.73
N THR A 90 0.95 -7.51 -12.19
CA THR A 90 0.67 -6.08 -12.29
C THR A 90 0.77 -5.52 -13.72
N ALA A 91 1.45 -6.21 -14.65
CA ALA A 91 1.60 -5.75 -16.03
C ALA A 91 0.25 -5.54 -16.74
N ASN A 92 -0.79 -6.26 -16.30
CA ASN A 92 -2.14 -6.12 -16.85
C ASN A 92 -2.89 -4.89 -16.29
N LEU A 93 -2.46 -4.33 -15.15
CA LEU A 93 -3.10 -3.16 -14.53
C LEU A 93 -2.96 -1.89 -15.38
N TYR A 94 -1.89 -1.80 -16.19
CA TYR A 94 -1.63 -0.67 -17.09
C TYR A 94 -1.98 -0.97 -18.55
N LYS A 95 -2.53 -2.16 -18.83
CA LYS A 95 -3.12 -2.44 -20.15
C LYS A 95 -4.46 -1.73 -20.23
N ILE A 96 -4.41 -0.45 -20.61
CA ILE A 96 -5.59 0.31 -21.00
C ILE A 96 -6.19 -0.39 -22.22
N LYS A 97 -7.49 -0.70 -22.15
CA LYS A 97 -8.32 -0.98 -23.34
C LYS A 97 -8.94 0.32 -23.81
#